data_AF-A0A6C0JEX3-F1
#
_entry.id   AF-A0A6C0JEX3-F1
#
_cell.length_a   1.000
_cell.length_b   1.000
_cell.length_c   1.000
_cell.angle_alpha   90.00
_cell.angle_beta   90.00
_cell.angle_gamma   90.00
#
_symmetry.space_group_name_H-M   'P 1'
#
loop_
_entity.id
_entity.type
_entity.pdbx_description
1 polymer ?
#
loop_
_entity_poly.entity_id
_entity_poly.type
_entity_poly.pdbx_seq_one_letter_code
_entity_poly.pdbx_strand_id
1 'polypeptide(L)'
;FSQVEYVECEIGGQVIDKQYGEWMQMWVDLTHNRDSRDMLGDANDAGYLPLQFWFCRNPGLALPLIALQYHEVKLNIAFEDSQSGVAVWCDYVFLDTDERRRFAQVSHEYLIEQTQFSNKLSAAPGSNQVELRFNHPVKELVWRLHGASKAVDDALLQLNGHDRFKRRDGAYFTQVQRYQHHSGHENASGFLPHVYSFALKPEEHQPSGTCNFSRIDNAVLNFAAPASTTNISVYAVNYNVLRIMSGMGGLAYSN
;
A
#
# COMPACT_ATOMS: atom_id res chain seq x y z
N PHE A 1 -4.38 9.86 10.37
CA PHE A 1 -4.11 9.52 8.95
C PHE A 1 -4.21 10.73 8.03
N SER A 2 -5.29 11.54 8.09
CA SER A 2 -5.52 12.67 7.16
C SER A 2 -4.45 13.77 7.19
N GLN A 3 -3.76 13.98 8.31
CA GLN A 3 -2.73 15.02 8.43
C GLN A 3 -1.42 14.69 7.70
N VAL A 4 -1.19 13.41 7.36
CA VAL A 4 0.03 12.96 6.70
C VAL A 4 -0.25 12.85 5.21
N GLU A 5 0.51 13.59 4.41
CA GLU A 5 0.45 13.49 2.96
C GLU A 5 1.10 12.17 2.52
N TYR A 6 2.36 11.97 2.94
CA TYR A 6 3.10 10.73 2.70
C TYR A 6 4.24 10.49 3.70
N VAL A 7 4.69 9.23 3.75
CA VAL A 7 5.89 8.79 4.44
C VAL A 7 6.74 7.97 3.46
N GLU A 8 8.00 8.32 3.30
CA GLU A 8 8.97 7.61 2.47
C GLU A 8 10.01 6.90 3.34
N CYS A 9 10.31 5.65 3.00
CA CYS A 9 11.44 4.92 3.55
C CYS A 9 12.57 4.93 2.53
N GLU A 10 13.69 5.54 2.92
CA GLU A 10 14.89 5.66 2.11
C GLU A 10 16.02 4.84 2.73
N ILE A 11 16.76 4.09 1.90
CA ILE A 11 17.95 3.34 2.30
C ILE A 11 19.09 3.71 1.36
N GLY A 12 20.15 4.32 1.90
CA GLY A 12 21.35 4.66 1.13
C GLY A 12 21.11 5.63 -0.02
N GLY A 13 20.19 6.60 0.13
CA GLY A 13 19.85 7.55 -0.93
C GLY A 13 18.74 7.09 -1.87
N GLN A 14 18.29 5.84 -1.78
CA GLN A 14 17.24 5.28 -2.63
C GLN A 14 15.91 5.16 -1.86
N VAL A 15 14.83 5.71 -2.42
CA VAL A 15 13.47 5.48 -1.91
C VAL A 15 13.08 4.03 -2.17
N ILE A 16 12.87 3.28 -1.10
CA ILE A 16 12.48 1.86 -1.15
C ILE A 16 10.97 1.73 -1.20
N ASP A 17 10.23 2.53 -0.45
CA ASP A 17 8.78 2.50 -0.46
C ASP A 17 8.20 3.86 -0.03
N LYS A 18 7.00 4.17 -0.53
CA LYS A 18 6.28 5.41 -0.25
C LYS A 18 4.83 5.11 0.09
N GLN A 19 4.43 5.46 1.29
CA GLN A 19 3.09 5.22 1.83
C GLN A 19 2.34 6.55 1.97
N TYR A 20 1.09 6.62 1.55
CA TYR A 20 0.27 7.83 1.61
C TYR A 20 -0.69 7.75 2.80
N GLY A 21 -1.02 8.89 3.44
CA GLY A 21 -1.98 8.90 4.55
C GLY A 21 -3.34 8.30 4.18
N GLU A 22 -3.80 8.61 2.97
CA GLU A 22 -5.01 8.04 2.37
C GLU A 22 -4.92 6.52 2.20
N TRP A 23 -3.81 6.02 1.67
CA TRP A 23 -3.58 4.58 1.52
C TRP A 23 -3.55 3.88 2.86
N MET A 24 -2.82 4.41 3.84
CA MET A 24 -2.73 3.80 5.17
C MET A 24 -4.11 3.71 5.84
N GLN A 25 -4.97 4.73 5.68
CA GLN A 25 -6.36 4.66 6.17
C GLN A 25 -7.15 3.56 5.46
N MET A 26 -7.08 3.48 4.13
CA MET A 26 -7.79 2.44 3.38
C MET A 26 -7.30 1.04 3.74
N TRP A 27 -5.99 0.87 3.94
CA TRP A 27 -5.41 -0.41 4.35
C TRP A 27 -5.90 -0.82 5.74
N VAL A 28 -5.93 0.12 6.69
CA VAL A 28 -6.50 -0.14 8.02
C VAL A 28 -7.96 -0.53 7.93
N ASP A 29 -8.77 0.16 7.12
CA ASP A 29 -10.18 -0.20 6.91
C ASP A 29 -10.29 -1.61 6.31
N LEU A 30 -9.43 -1.97 5.36
CA LEU A 30 -9.45 -3.29 4.74
C LEU A 30 -9.03 -4.41 5.69
N THR A 31 -8.05 -4.21 6.58
CA THR A 31 -7.48 -5.32 7.37
C THR A 31 -7.90 -5.33 8.84
N HIS A 32 -8.28 -4.20 9.43
CA HIS A 32 -8.57 -4.10 10.87
C HIS A 32 -10.07 -3.99 11.18
N ASN A 33 -10.42 -4.46 12.38
CA ASN A 33 -11.75 -4.26 12.95
C ASN A 33 -11.86 -2.90 13.65
N ARG A 34 -13.10 -2.45 13.86
CA ARG A 34 -13.42 -1.16 14.49
C ARG A 34 -12.69 -0.97 15.82
N ASP A 35 -12.71 -1.97 16.70
CA ASP A 35 -12.10 -1.89 18.03
C ASP A 35 -10.60 -1.57 17.94
N SER A 36 -9.90 -2.21 17.01
CA SER A 36 -8.46 -1.97 16.79
C SER A 36 -8.16 -0.58 16.25
N ARG A 37 -9.06 -0.04 15.41
CA ARG A 37 -8.94 1.33 14.88
C ARG A 37 -9.17 2.36 15.97
N ASP A 38 -10.19 2.16 16.78
CA ASP A 38 -10.60 3.11 17.82
C ASP A 38 -9.56 3.16 18.96
N MET A 39 -8.75 2.11 19.15
CA MET A 39 -7.59 2.12 20.08
C MET A 39 -6.48 3.12 19.70
N LEU A 40 -6.39 3.55 18.44
CA LEU A 40 -5.32 4.43 17.95
C LEU A 40 -5.68 5.93 18.00
N GLY A 41 -6.95 6.25 18.24
CA GLY A 41 -7.44 7.63 18.33
C GLY A 41 -8.10 7.88 19.68
N ASP A 42 -7.40 8.57 20.59
CA ASP A 42 -8.10 9.17 21.73
C ASP A 42 -8.73 10.49 21.31
N ALA A 43 -9.91 10.79 21.86
CA ALA A 43 -10.73 11.93 21.46
C ALA A 43 -10.12 13.30 21.79
N ASN A 44 -8.98 13.36 22.50
CA ASN A 44 -8.53 14.62 23.12
C ASN A 44 -7.03 15.00 23.11
N ASP A 45 -6.00 14.21 22.73
CA ASP A 45 -4.64 14.86 22.64
C ASP A 45 -3.46 14.14 21.94
N ALA A 46 -3.49 12.86 21.58
CA ALA A 46 -2.40 12.27 20.79
C ALA A 46 -2.83 10.99 20.07
N GLY A 47 -3.01 11.07 18.74
CA GLY A 47 -3.27 9.89 17.92
C GLY A 47 -1.98 9.16 17.57
N TYR A 48 -1.97 7.84 17.67
CA TYR A 48 -0.85 7.02 17.18
C TYR A 48 -1.09 6.63 15.73
N LEU A 49 -0.09 6.87 14.87
CA LEU A 49 -0.12 6.48 13.46
C LEU A 49 0.88 5.33 13.20
N PRO A 50 0.43 4.07 13.15
CA PRO A 50 1.32 2.96 12.83
C PRO A 50 1.70 2.97 11.34
N LEU A 51 2.99 3.01 11.06
CA LEU A 51 3.51 2.88 9.70
C LEU A 51 3.30 1.46 9.18
N GLN A 52 3.05 1.31 7.88
CA GLN A 52 2.65 0.04 7.25
C GLN A 52 3.68 -0.48 6.24
N PHE A 53 4.96 -0.13 6.42
CA PHE A 53 6.04 -0.70 5.62
C PHE A 53 6.16 -2.22 5.85
N TRP A 54 6.81 -2.92 4.92
CA TRP A 54 6.94 -4.39 4.97
C TRP A 54 7.57 -4.88 6.30
N PHE A 55 8.52 -4.13 6.86
CA PHE A 55 9.20 -4.45 8.12
C PHE A 55 8.40 -4.08 9.38
N CYS A 56 7.28 -3.35 9.26
CA CYS A 56 6.40 -3.00 10.36
C CYS A 56 5.29 -4.04 10.59
N ARG A 57 5.01 -4.88 9.59
CA ARG A 57 3.88 -5.84 9.62
C ARG A 57 4.28 -7.25 10.04
N ASN A 58 5.53 -7.64 9.81
CA ASN A 58 6.01 -8.98 10.14
C ASN A 58 7.44 -8.91 10.70
N PRO A 59 7.68 -9.39 11.94
CA PRO A 59 9.02 -9.39 12.52
C PRO A 59 10.03 -10.24 11.73
N GLY A 60 9.58 -11.23 10.95
CA GLY A 60 10.44 -12.01 10.06
C GLY A 60 11.08 -11.20 8.92
N LEU A 61 10.59 -9.99 8.67
CA LEU A 61 11.11 -9.06 7.67
C LEU A 61 11.70 -7.79 8.30
N ALA A 62 12.02 -7.84 9.61
CA ALA A 62 12.67 -6.74 10.30
C ALA A 62 13.93 -6.31 9.54
N LEU A 63 14.11 -5.00 9.39
CA LEU A 63 15.21 -4.42 8.63
C LEU A 63 16.54 -4.61 9.38
N PRO A 64 17.52 -5.37 8.85
CA PRO A 64 18.76 -5.65 9.58
C PRO A 64 19.73 -4.47 9.48
N LEU A 65 19.59 -3.48 10.36
CA LEU A 65 20.46 -2.29 10.40
C LEU A 65 21.95 -2.66 10.54
N ILE A 66 22.27 -3.76 11.23
CA ILE A 66 23.63 -4.27 11.37
C ILE A 66 24.29 -4.69 10.03
N ALA A 67 23.47 -5.04 9.03
CA ALA A 67 23.90 -5.42 7.70
C ALA A 67 23.94 -4.23 6.72
N LEU A 68 23.49 -3.04 7.14
CA LEU A 68 23.43 -1.80 6.35
C LEU A 68 24.45 -0.77 6.86
N GLN A 69 25.68 -1.20 7.14
CA GLN A 69 26.71 -0.35 7.77
C GLN A 69 27.08 0.90 6.97
N TYR A 70 26.94 0.85 5.64
CA TYR A 70 27.30 1.95 4.74
C TYR A 70 26.08 2.70 4.19
N HIS A 71 24.86 2.25 4.49
CA HIS A 71 23.62 2.88 4.04
C HIS A 71 22.81 3.40 5.22
N GLU A 72 22.56 4.70 5.23
CA GLU A 72 21.64 5.31 6.20
C GLU A 72 20.20 4.92 5.87
N VAL A 73 19.41 4.62 6.91
CA VAL A 73 17.96 4.44 6.81
C VAL A 73 17.28 5.71 7.28
N LYS A 74 16.50 6.34 6.39
CA LYS A 74 15.79 7.59 6.67
C LYS A 74 14.29 7.42 6.46
N LEU A 75 13.53 8.11 7.31
CA LEU A 75 12.08 8.27 7.13
C LEU A 75 11.80 9.73 6.84
N ASN A 76 11.30 10.02 5.64
CA ASN A 76 10.89 11.36 5.26
C ASN A 76 9.36 11.45 5.39
N ILE A 77 8.86 12.32 6.27
CA ILE A 77 7.42 12.47 6.54
C ILE A 77 6.98 13.85 6.07
N ALA A 78 5.99 13.88 5.19
CA ALA A 78 5.34 15.11 4.73
C ALA A 78 3.93 15.21 5.31
N PHE A 79 3.60 16.38 5.85
CA PHE A 79 2.29 16.70 6.42
C PHE A 79 1.55 17.68 5.51
N GLU A 80 0.22 17.57 5.44
CA GLU A 80 -0.61 18.50 4.65
C GLU A 80 -0.56 19.93 5.23
N ASP A 81 -0.56 20.03 6.56
CA ASP A 81 -0.45 21.28 7.32
C ASP A 81 0.66 21.18 8.37
N SER A 82 1.18 22.33 8.82
CA SER A 82 2.17 22.42 9.90
C SER A 82 1.66 21.73 11.18
N GLN A 83 2.32 20.65 11.60
CA GLN A 83 2.02 19.93 12.84
C GLN A 83 3.00 20.30 13.95
N SER A 84 2.52 20.38 15.19
CA SER A 84 3.34 20.50 16.40
C SER A 84 3.28 19.21 17.23
N GLY A 85 4.33 18.92 18.00
CA GLY A 85 4.34 17.76 18.90
C GLY A 85 4.51 16.38 18.23
N VAL A 86 5.11 16.33 17.03
CA VAL A 86 5.36 15.06 16.33
C VAL A 86 6.55 14.33 16.94
N ALA A 87 6.37 13.06 17.27
CA ALA A 87 7.43 12.14 17.68
C ALA A 87 7.38 10.85 16.87
N VAL A 88 8.55 10.29 16.55
CA VAL A 88 8.69 9.01 15.85
C VAL A 88 9.32 8.01 16.80
N TRP A 89 8.69 6.84 16.93
CA TRP A 89 9.15 5.75 17.77
C TRP A 89 9.49 4.54 16.90
N CYS A 90 10.51 3.79 17.29
CA CYS A 90 10.99 2.63 16.55
C CYS A 90 11.39 1.52 17.54
N ASP A 91 10.93 0.31 17.26
CA ASP A 91 11.23 -0.87 18.05
C ASP A 91 12.47 -1.57 17.50
N TYR A 92 13.48 -1.73 18.35
CA TYR A 92 14.74 -2.39 18.01
C TYR A 92 14.76 -3.82 18.55
N VAL A 93 15.21 -4.76 17.70
CA VAL A 93 15.45 -6.15 18.09
C VAL A 93 16.95 -6.35 18.35
N PHE A 94 17.29 -6.75 19.57
CA PHE A 94 18.67 -7.03 19.97
C PHE A 94 18.96 -8.53 19.84
N LEU A 95 19.91 -8.86 18.99
CA LEU A 95 20.32 -10.24 18.70
C LEU A 95 21.52 -10.64 19.56
N ASP A 96 21.60 -11.92 19.90
CA ASP A 96 22.79 -12.49 20.55
C ASP A 96 24.00 -12.49 19.59
N THR A 97 25.20 -12.66 20.14
CA THR A 97 26.48 -12.50 19.46
C THR A 97 26.59 -13.32 18.18
N ASP A 98 26.16 -14.59 18.20
CA ASP A 98 26.28 -15.47 17.04
C ASP A 98 25.31 -15.10 15.91
N GLU A 99 24.06 -14.79 16.26
CA GLU A 99 23.06 -14.35 15.30
C GLU A 99 23.42 -12.98 14.72
N ARG A 100 23.85 -12.04 15.57
CA ARG A 100 24.34 -10.72 15.15
C ARG A 100 25.50 -10.83 14.16
N ARG A 101 26.48 -11.71 14.43
CA ARG A 101 27.62 -11.96 13.50
C ARG A 101 27.13 -12.53 12.17
N ARG A 102 26.20 -13.48 12.22
CA ARG A 102 25.60 -14.08 11.01
C ARG A 102 24.88 -13.02 10.16
N PHE A 103 24.06 -12.17 10.78
CA PHE A 103 23.38 -11.09 10.07
C PHE A 103 24.33 -10.07 9.45
N ALA A 104 25.46 -9.76 10.10
CA ALA A 104 26.43 -8.80 9.56
C ALA A 104 27.24 -9.35 8.36
N GLN A 105 27.45 -10.66 8.29
CA GLN A 105 28.36 -11.28 7.32
C GLN A 105 27.66 -11.91 6.11
N VAL A 106 26.46 -12.44 6.31
CA VAL A 106 25.73 -13.17 5.28
C VAL A 106 24.95 -12.21 4.38
N SER A 107 24.85 -12.54 3.10
CA SER A 107 23.98 -11.88 2.15
C SER A 107 22.52 -12.22 2.42
N HIS A 108 21.66 -11.19 2.48
CA HIS A 108 20.22 -11.35 2.71
C HIS A 108 19.42 -10.93 1.49
N GLU A 109 18.36 -11.68 1.19
CA GLU A 109 17.35 -11.30 0.23
C GLU A 109 15.99 -11.31 0.92
N TYR A 110 15.31 -10.16 0.91
CA TYR A 110 13.98 -10.02 1.45
C TYR A 110 13.01 -9.86 0.30
N LEU A 111 12.01 -10.73 0.24
CA LEU A 111 10.80 -10.41 -0.51
C LEU A 111 10.09 -9.29 0.26
N ILE A 112 9.86 -8.16 -0.38
CA ILE A 112 9.21 -7.00 0.23
C ILE A 112 7.97 -6.61 -0.57
N GLU A 113 7.07 -5.89 0.09
CA GLU A 113 5.91 -5.27 -0.54
C GLU A 113 6.17 -3.77 -0.68
N GLN A 114 5.72 -3.20 -1.79
CA GLN A 114 5.79 -1.76 -2.08
C GLN A 114 4.40 -1.27 -2.49
N THR A 115 4.11 -0.01 -2.19
CA THR A 115 2.89 0.67 -2.63
C THR A 115 3.21 1.56 -3.84
N GLN A 116 2.49 1.36 -4.94
CA GLN A 116 2.49 2.26 -6.09
C GLN A 116 1.21 3.09 -6.12
N PHE A 117 1.32 4.36 -6.47
CA PHE A 117 0.21 5.29 -6.57
C PHE A 117 0.22 6.00 -7.93
N SER A 118 -0.88 5.92 -8.68
CA SER A 118 -0.99 6.57 -10.01
C SER A 118 -1.40 8.05 -9.94
N ASN A 119 -1.03 8.76 -8.87
CA ASN A 119 -1.51 10.11 -8.54
C ASN A 119 -3.05 10.22 -8.46
N LYS A 120 -3.56 11.39 -8.07
CA LYS A 120 -5.00 11.68 -8.14
C LYS A 120 -5.37 11.95 -9.59
N LEU A 121 -6.16 11.07 -10.18
CA LEU A 121 -6.59 11.14 -11.57
C LEU A 121 -7.97 11.79 -11.66
N SER A 122 -8.23 12.53 -12.73
CA SER A 122 -9.53 13.17 -12.97
C SER A 122 -10.60 12.11 -13.23
N ALA A 123 -11.76 12.27 -12.61
CA ALA A 123 -12.93 11.44 -12.86
C ALA A 123 -14.19 12.32 -12.81
N ALA A 124 -15.13 12.09 -13.72
CA ALA A 124 -16.37 12.85 -13.81
C ALA A 124 -17.58 11.91 -13.65
N PRO A 125 -18.77 12.41 -13.32
CA PRO A 125 -19.99 11.59 -13.34
C PRO A 125 -20.20 10.88 -14.68
N GLY A 126 -20.61 9.62 -14.66
CA GLY A 126 -20.79 8.79 -15.85
C GLY A 126 -19.58 7.90 -16.17
N SER A 127 -19.40 7.55 -17.44
CA SER A 127 -18.37 6.60 -17.86
C SER A 127 -16.98 7.24 -17.88
N ASN A 128 -16.03 6.61 -17.21
CA ASN A 128 -14.63 7.01 -17.15
C ASN A 128 -13.73 5.85 -17.60
N GLN A 129 -12.58 6.23 -18.14
CA GLN A 129 -11.51 5.31 -18.53
C GLN A 129 -10.19 5.86 -17.97
N VAL A 130 -9.52 5.05 -17.15
CA VAL A 130 -8.28 5.44 -16.49
C VAL A 130 -7.18 4.45 -16.81
N GLU A 131 -6.10 4.94 -17.42
CA GLU A 131 -4.90 4.15 -17.69
C GLU A 131 -4.10 3.95 -16.39
N LEU A 132 -3.71 2.71 -16.12
CA LEU A 132 -2.95 2.30 -14.94
C LEU A 132 -1.50 2.01 -15.34
N ARG A 133 -0.57 2.82 -14.85
CA ARG A 133 0.87 2.69 -15.16
C ARG A 133 1.62 2.10 -13.98
N PHE A 134 1.23 0.89 -13.60
CA PHE A 134 1.90 0.14 -12.54
C PHE A 134 2.96 -0.80 -13.10
N ASN A 135 3.86 -1.25 -12.24
CA ASN A 135 4.92 -2.20 -12.54
C ASN A 135 4.92 -3.38 -11.56
N HIS A 136 5.77 -4.37 -11.85
CA HIS A 136 6.07 -5.51 -10.99
C HIS A 136 4.89 -6.49 -10.79
N PRO A 137 5.10 -7.62 -10.07
CA PRO A 137 4.01 -8.51 -9.67
C PRO A 137 3.10 -7.83 -8.64
N VAL A 138 1.97 -7.30 -9.11
CA VAL A 138 0.92 -6.65 -8.31
C VAL A 138 0.01 -7.72 -7.69
N LYS A 139 -0.19 -7.65 -6.38
CA LYS A 139 -1.11 -8.51 -5.61
C LYS A 139 -2.55 -8.08 -5.76
N GLU A 140 -2.79 -6.77 -5.76
CA GLU A 140 -4.13 -6.21 -5.78
C GLU A 140 -4.12 -4.76 -6.25
N LEU A 141 -5.29 -4.32 -6.73
CA LEU A 141 -5.60 -2.93 -6.99
C LEU A 141 -6.63 -2.46 -5.96
N VAL A 142 -6.37 -1.29 -5.38
CA VAL A 142 -7.29 -0.64 -4.44
C VAL A 142 -7.51 0.79 -4.91
N TRP A 143 -8.77 1.20 -5.00
CA TRP A 143 -9.09 2.57 -5.42
C TRP A 143 -10.24 3.17 -4.62
N ARG A 144 -10.32 4.50 -4.67
CA ARG A 144 -11.44 5.26 -4.10
C ARG A 144 -11.80 6.43 -5.00
N LEU A 145 -13.08 6.79 -4.97
CA LEU A 145 -13.56 8.04 -5.57
C LEU A 145 -13.50 9.20 -4.58
N HIS A 146 -13.30 10.39 -5.12
CA HIS A 146 -13.43 11.66 -4.41
C HIS A 146 -14.72 12.34 -4.89
N GLY A 147 -15.44 13.01 -3.98
CA GLY A 147 -16.81 13.45 -4.21
C GLY A 147 -17.77 13.08 -3.08
N ALA A 148 -19.04 13.45 -3.21
CA ALA A 148 -20.08 13.19 -2.21
C ALA A 148 -20.52 11.71 -2.19
N SER A 149 -20.73 11.12 -3.38
CA SER A 149 -20.94 9.68 -3.53
C SER A 149 -19.63 9.00 -3.89
N LYS A 150 -19.33 7.88 -3.22
CA LYS A 150 -18.04 7.20 -3.30
C LYS A 150 -18.08 5.89 -4.07
N ALA A 151 -19.25 5.27 -4.17
CA ALA A 151 -19.43 3.97 -4.80
C ALA A 151 -19.51 4.13 -6.32
N VAL A 152 -18.68 3.41 -7.07
CA VAL A 152 -18.88 3.27 -8.52
C VAL A 152 -20.19 2.52 -8.78
N ASP A 153 -20.85 2.80 -9.91
CA ASP A 153 -22.03 2.02 -10.33
C ASP A 153 -21.59 0.68 -10.91
N ASP A 154 -20.55 0.69 -11.76
CA ASP A 154 -19.93 -0.51 -12.32
C ASP A 154 -18.44 -0.29 -12.60
N ALA A 155 -17.68 -1.39 -12.74
CA ALA A 155 -16.31 -1.34 -13.23
C ALA A 155 -15.88 -2.59 -14.02
N LEU A 156 -14.84 -2.40 -14.83
CA LEU A 156 -14.23 -3.37 -15.73
C LEU A 156 -12.73 -3.08 -15.89
N LEU A 157 -11.89 -4.06 -15.58
CA LEU A 157 -10.46 -4.02 -15.87
C LEU A 157 -10.19 -4.61 -17.26
N GLN A 158 -9.44 -3.88 -18.08
CA GLN A 158 -8.96 -4.33 -19.39
C GLN A 158 -7.43 -4.36 -19.41
N LEU A 159 -6.87 -5.44 -19.94
CA LEU A 159 -5.43 -5.62 -20.11
C LEU A 159 -5.15 -5.88 -21.59
N ASN A 160 -4.29 -5.06 -22.20
CA ASN A 160 -3.95 -5.09 -23.63
C ASN A 160 -5.20 -5.08 -24.54
N GLY A 161 -6.20 -4.29 -24.19
CA GLY A 161 -7.47 -4.18 -24.94
C GLY A 161 -8.46 -5.33 -24.73
N HIS A 162 -8.14 -6.31 -23.89
CA HIS A 162 -9.03 -7.43 -23.56
C HIS A 162 -9.62 -7.33 -22.17
N ASP A 163 -10.91 -7.66 -22.04
CA ASP A 163 -11.62 -7.72 -20.76
C ASP A 163 -11.02 -8.81 -19.88
N ARG A 164 -10.47 -8.41 -18.72
CA ARG A 164 -9.92 -9.35 -17.74
C ARG A 164 -11.02 -10.14 -17.04
N PHE A 165 -12.21 -9.56 -16.92
CA PHE A 165 -13.41 -10.16 -16.36
C PHE A 165 -14.65 -9.47 -16.96
N LYS A 166 -15.84 -10.06 -16.81
CA LYS A 166 -17.10 -9.40 -17.24
C LYS A 166 -17.39 -8.22 -16.32
N ARG A 167 -17.77 -7.06 -16.88
CA ARG A 167 -18.17 -5.87 -16.12
C ARG A 167 -19.07 -6.22 -14.91
N ARG A 168 -18.73 -5.68 -13.74
CA ARG A 168 -19.39 -5.97 -12.47
C ARG A 168 -19.95 -4.71 -11.84
N ASP A 169 -21.03 -4.86 -11.11
CA ASP A 169 -21.61 -3.82 -10.25
C ASP A 169 -20.61 -3.36 -9.18
N GLY A 170 -20.67 -2.09 -8.77
CA GLY A 170 -19.75 -1.53 -7.80
C GLY A 170 -19.74 -2.21 -6.44
N ALA A 171 -20.87 -2.77 -6.00
CA ALA A 171 -20.95 -3.52 -4.74
C ALA A 171 -20.05 -4.77 -4.75
N TYR A 172 -19.74 -5.31 -5.94
CA TYR A 172 -18.79 -6.42 -6.07
C TYR A 172 -17.40 -6.05 -5.53
N PHE A 173 -16.92 -4.85 -5.83
CA PHE A 173 -15.56 -4.41 -5.44
C PHE A 173 -15.49 -3.90 -4.00
N THR A 174 -16.61 -3.48 -3.42
CA THR A 174 -16.65 -2.96 -2.04
C THR A 174 -17.04 -4.02 -1.01
N GLN A 175 -17.87 -5.00 -1.40
CA GLN A 175 -18.42 -6.02 -0.50
C GLN A 175 -17.86 -7.41 -0.81
N VAL A 176 -18.03 -7.90 -2.04
CA VAL A 176 -17.70 -9.30 -2.38
C VAL A 176 -16.20 -9.55 -2.35
N GLN A 177 -15.42 -8.68 -3.00
CA GLN A 177 -13.96 -8.75 -3.01
C GLN A 177 -13.38 -8.62 -1.59
N ARG A 178 -13.94 -7.70 -0.80
CA ARG A 178 -13.57 -7.55 0.61
C ARG A 178 -13.89 -8.81 1.41
N TYR A 179 -15.11 -9.33 1.32
CA TYR A 179 -15.51 -10.57 2.01
C TYR A 179 -14.61 -11.77 1.65
N GLN A 180 -14.16 -11.85 0.40
CA GLN A 180 -13.34 -12.98 -0.07
C GLN A 180 -11.88 -12.89 0.37
N HIS A 181 -11.31 -11.68 0.48
CA HIS A 181 -9.87 -11.49 0.55
C HIS A 181 -9.38 -10.69 1.76
N HIS A 182 -10.28 -10.03 2.49
CA HIS A 182 -9.94 -9.10 3.56
C HIS A 182 -10.70 -9.40 4.87
N SER A 183 -10.09 -9.09 6.00
CA SER A 183 -10.69 -9.33 7.33
C SER A 183 -11.43 -8.13 7.92
N GLY A 184 -11.15 -6.92 7.45
CA GLY A 184 -11.75 -5.69 7.98
C GLY A 184 -13.24 -5.59 7.67
N HIS A 185 -14.01 -5.00 8.59
CA HIS A 185 -15.47 -5.01 8.54
C HIS A 185 -16.10 -3.63 8.25
N GLU A 186 -15.56 -2.55 8.81
CA GLU A 186 -16.13 -1.20 8.70
C GLU A 186 -15.21 -0.27 7.92
N ASN A 187 -15.76 0.80 7.35
CA ASN A 187 -14.97 1.86 6.74
C ASN A 187 -14.96 3.10 7.63
N ALA A 188 -13.89 3.88 7.59
CA ALA A 188 -13.89 5.22 8.17
C ALA A 188 -14.86 6.12 7.40
N SER A 189 -15.43 7.13 8.08
CA SER A 189 -16.35 8.08 7.44
C SER A 189 -15.67 8.78 6.26
N GLY A 190 -16.33 8.78 5.11
CA GLY A 190 -15.81 9.38 3.88
C GLY A 190 -14.81 8.50 3.09
N PHE A 191 -14.50 7.29 3.57
CA PHE A 191 -13.67 6.31 2.87
C PHE A 191 -14.54 5.12 2.41
N LEU A 192 -14.33 4.69 1.17
CA LEU A 192 -14.94 3.48 0.61
C LEU A 192 -13.95 2.86 -0.38
N PRO A 193 -13.03 2.01 0.11
CA PRO A 193 -12.08 1.33 -0.76
C PRO A 193 -12.82 0.32 -1.63
N HIS A 194 -12.53 0.37 -2.93
CA HIS A 194 -12.89 -0.64 -3.91
C HIS A 194 -11.67 -1.49 -4.15
N VAL A 195 -11.83 -2.80 -4.13
CA VAL A 195 -10.71 -3.74 -4.22
C VAL A 195 -10.92 -4.71 -5.35
N TYR A 196 -9.83 -5.02 -6.04
CA TYR A 196 -9.74 -6.18 -6.91
C TYR A 196 -8.42 -6.92 -6.65
N SER A 197 -8.52 -8.12 -6.06
CA SER A 197 -7.34 -8.92 -5.73
C SER A 197 -6.98 -9.91 -6.84
N PHE A 198 -5.69 -10.01 -7.14
CA PHE A 198 -5.09 -11.09 -7.93
C PHE A 198 -4.56 -12.22 -7.04
N ALA A 199 -4.48 -11.98 -5.73
CA ALA A 199 -4.02 -12.92 -4.71
C ALA A 199 -5.21 -13.63 -4.07
N LEU A 200 -5.00 -14.85 -3.57
CA LEU A 200 -6.00 -15.52 -2.73
C LEU A 200 -6.08 -14.84 -1.36
N LYS A 201 -4.94 -14.40 -0.83
CA LYS A 201 -4.78 -13.77 0.48
C LYS A 201 -3.82 -12.57 0.37
N PRO A 202 -4.32 -11.38 0.00
CA PRO A 202 -3.48 -10.20 -0.18
C PRO A 202 -2.88 -9.65 1.12
N GLU A 203 -3.49 -9.91 2.27
CA GLU A 203 -3.01 -9.44 3.58
C GLU A 203 -1.81 -10.24 4.11
N GLU A 204 -1.64 -11.48 3.66
CA GLU A 204 -0.51 -12.30 4.05
C GLU A 204 0.74 -11.89 3.26
N HIS A 205 1.89 -11.92 3.93
CA HIS A 205 3.17 -11.67 3.27
C HIS A 205 3.50 -12.74 2.22
N GLN A 206 3.14 -14.00 2.52
CA GLN A 206 3.37 -15.12 1.62
C GLN A 206 2.60 -14.92 0.30
N PRO A 207 3.28 -14.92 -0.86
CA PRO A 207 2.62 -14.76 -2.15
C PRO A 207 1.57 -15.86 -2.39
N SER A 208 0.37 -15.43 -2.76
CA SER A 208 -0.77 -16.31 -3.03
C SER A 208 -1.48 -16.00 -4.36
N GLY A 209 -0.79 -15.30 -5.26
CA GLY A 209 -1.27 -14.88 -6.57
C GLY A 209 -0.85 -13.45 -6.88
N THR A 210 -0.45 -13.18 -8.13
CA THR A 210 -0.05 -11.85 -8.60
C THR A 210 -0.35 -11.69 -10.08
N CYS A 211 -0.44 -10.43 -10.54
CA CYS A 211 -0.46 -10.07 -11.94
C CYS A 211 0.76 -9.20 -12.24
N ASN A 212 1.61 -9.58 -13.20
CA ASN A 212 2.84 -8.83 -13.50
C ASN A 212 2.57 -7.67 -14.46
N PHE A 213 2.46 -6.45 -13.92
CA PHE A 213 2.17 -5.25 -14.70
C PHE A 213 3.35 -4.79 -15.57
N SER A 214 4.60 -5.16 -15.24
CA SER A 214 5.75 -4.88 -16.12
C SER A 214 5.75 -5.70 -17.43
N ARG A 215 4.79 -6.60 -17.61
CA ARG A 215 4.61 -7.38 -18.85
C ARG A 215 3.33 -7.00 -19.59
N ILE A 216 2.61 -5.98 -19.11
CA ILE A 216 1.37 -5.50 -19.68
C ILE A 216 1.65 -4.13 -20.28
N ASP A 217 1.39 -3.99 -21.58
CA ASP A 217 1.67 -2.74 -22.31
C ASP A 217 0.61 -1.69 -21.98
N ASN A 218 -0.65 -2.11 -21.81
CA ASN A 218 -1.76 -1.22 -21.51
C ASN A 218 -2.72 -1.85 -20.50
N ALA A 219 -2.84 -1.25 -19.32
CA ALA A 219 -3.83 -1.62 -18.32
C ALA A 219 -4.81 -0.46 -18.13
N VAL A 220 -6.11 -0.74 -18.20
CA VAL A 220 -7.17 0.28 -18.13
C VAL A 220 -8.26 -0.14 -17.16
N LEU A 221 -8.57 0.74 -16.21
CA LEU A 221 -9.76 0.66 -15.37
C LEU A 221 -10.89 1.49 -16.01
N ASN A 222 -11.92 0.80 -16.48
CA ASN A 222 -13.16 1.42 -16.93
C ASN A 222 -14.18 1.38 -15.80
N PHE A 223 -14.87 2.48 -15.51
CA PHE A 223 -15.89 2.52 -14.47
C PHE A 223 -16.95 3.58 -14.72
N ALA A 224 -18.15 3.37 -14.20
CA ALA A 224 -19.20 4.37 -14.12
C ALA A 224 -19.17 5.03 -12.74
N ALA A 225 -19.01 6.35 -12.71
CA ALA A 225 -18.92 7.12 -11.49
C ALA A 225 -20.24 7.83 -11.17
N PRO A 226 -20.62 7.92 -9.89
CA PRO A 226 -21.85 8.58 -9.47
C PRO A 226 -21.78 10.10 -9.64
N ALA A 227 -22.93 10.76 -9.47
CA ALA A 227 -23.02 12.22 -9.45
C ALA A 227 -22.05 12.84 -8.42
N SER A 228 -21.50 14.00 -8.76
CA SER A 228 -20.55 14.76 -7.93
C SER A 228 -19.21 14.07 -7.66
N THR A 229 -18.81 13.10 -8.49
CA THR A 229 -17.43 12.59 -8.53
C THR A 229 -16.48 13.67 -9.05
N THR A 230 -15.32 13.82 -8.40
CA THR A 230 -14.30 14.79 -8.80
C THR A 230 -13.02 14.12 -9.32
N ASN A 231 -12.59 13.05 -8.64
CA ASN A 231 -11.32 12.39 -8.88
C ASN A 231 -11.37 10.93 -8.46
N ILE A 232 -10.36 10.18 -8.85
CA ILE A 232 -10.08 8.82 -8.40
C ILE A 232 -8.62 8.71 -7.94
N SER A 233 -8.39 8.00 -6.85
CA SER A 233 -7.07 7.55 -6.44
C SER A 233 -6.98 6.04 -6.67
N VAL A 234 -5.93 5.57 -7.34
CA VAL A 234 -5.69 4.13 -7.56
C VAL A 234 -4.31 3.76 -7.02
N TYR A 235 -4.29 2.74 -6.18
CA TYR A 235 -3.10 2.16 -5.56
C TYR A 235 -2.94 0.71 -6.01
N ALA A 236 -1.70 0.26 -6.07
CA ALA A 236 -1.33 -1.12 -6.32
C ALA A 236 -0.29 -1.56 -5.29
N VAL A 237 -0.46 -2.76 -4.74
CA VAL A 237 0.55 -3.37 -3.87
C VAL A 237 1.32 -4.39 -4.69
N ASN A 238 2.64 -4.20 -4.83
CA ASN A 238 3.49 -5.11 -5.59
C ASN A 238 4.58 -5.75 -4.72
N TYR A 239 5.11 -6.87 -5.20
CA TYR A 239 6.32 -7.44 -4.66
C TYR A 239 7.58 -6.86 -5.33
N ASN A 240 8.65 -6.81 -4.56
CA ASN A 240 10.02 -6.59 -5.03
C ASN A 240 11.00 -7.37 -4.13
N VAL A 241 12.29 -7.40 -4.49
CA VAL A 241 13.32 -8.05 -3.69
C VAL A 241 14.32 -7.01 -3.21
N LEU A 242 14.45 -6.84 -1.90
CA LEU A 242 15.50 -6.04 -1.27
C LEU A 242 16.70 -6.93 -0.99
N ARG A 243 17.83 -6.63 -1.63
CA ARG A 243 19.09 -7.35 -1.44
C ARG A 243 19.99 -6.55 -0.52
N ILE A 244 20.54 -7.20 0.51
CA ILE A 244 21.49 -6.61 1.45
C ILE A 244 22.76 -7.43 1.44
N MET A 245 23.85 -6.85 0.98
CA MET A 245 25.16 -7.49 0.90
C MET A 245 26.28 -6.48 1.19
N SER A 246 27.31 -6.93 1.88
CA SER A 246 28.54 -6.14 2.09
C SER A 246 28.30 -4.75 2.70
N GLY A 247 27.33 -4.62 3.61
CA GLY A 247 27.04 -3.36 4.29
C GLY A 247 26.10 -2.41 3.53
N MET A 248 25.61 -2.81 2.35
CA MET A 248 24.75 -1.99 1.48
C MET A 248 23.47 -2.73 1.11
N GLY A 249 22.37 -1.99 0.94
CA GLY A 249 21.07 -2.52 0.55
C GLY A 249 20.52 -1.84 -0.69
N GLY A 250 19.83 -2.58 -1.56
CA GLY A 250 19.19 -2.05 -2.76
C GLY A 250 18.12 -2.95 -3.34
N LEU A 251 17.21 -2.35 -4.12
CA LEU A 251 16.15 -3.09 -4.82
C LEU A 251 16.71 -3.87 -6.00
N ALA A 252 16.23 -5.10 -6.20
CA ALA A 252 16.61 -5.91 -7.34
C ALA A 252 15.99 -5.43 -8.67
N TYR A 253 14.82 -4.78 -8.61
CA TYR A 253 14.09 -4.28 -9.78
C TYR A 253 13.67 -2.82 -9.56
N SER A 254 13.85 -1.96 -10.56
CA SER A 254 13.72 -0.50 -10.46
C SER A 254 12.82 0.13 -11.55
N ASN A 255 11.76 -0.56 -11.96
CA ASN A 255 10.92 -0.14 -13.11
C ASN A 255 9.90 0.95 -12.76
#